data_AF-W2TKU0-F1
#
_entry.id   AF-W2TKU0-F1
#
_cell.length_a   1.000
_cell.length_b   1.000
_cell.length_c   1.000
_cell.angle_alpha   90.00
_cell.angle_beta   90.00
_cell.angle_gamma   90.00
#
_symmetry.space_group_name_H-M   'P 1'
#
loop_
_entity.id
_entity.type
_entity.pdbx_description
1 polymer ?
#
loop_
_entity_poly.entity_id
_entity_poly.type
_entity_poly.pdbx_seq_one_letter_code
_entity_poly.pdbx_strand_id
1 'polypeptide(L)'
;MKVDYFDVTLDRGMNEPYIGGEVIKGVIDVGCTREVRIGGLLVRLTGVAETGWRNKNSDLSFESRHNFMDELIDLTTSIADHCTDEFCLLEGRHSVSFEARLPMDVLSSVST
;
A
#
# COMPACT_ATOMS: atom_id res chain seq x y z
N MET A 1 -4.92 -18.87 9.56
CA MET A 1 -4.40 -18.27 8.32
C MET A 1 -3.39 -19.26 7.73
N LYS A 2 -3.31 -19.46 6.41
CA LYS A 2 -2.32 -20.40 5.80
C LYS A 2 -0.96 -19.74 5.54
N VAL A 3 -0.95 -18.41 5.48
CA VAL A 3 0.23 -17.55 5.50
C VAL A 3 0.50 -17.20 6.96
N ASP A 4 1.74 -17.37 7.40
CA ASP A 4 2.19 -17.17 8.78
C ASP A 4 2.73 -15.75 9.00
N TYR A 5 3.25 -15.13 7.93
CA TYR A 5 3.82 -13.79 7.95
C TYR A 5 3.45 -13.04 6.66
N PHE A 6 3.02 -11.79 6.79
CA PHE A 6 2.74 -10.90 5.66
C PHE A 6 3.01 -9.47 6.11
N ASP A 7 4.03 -8.84 5.55
CA ASP A 7 4.44 -7.49 5.95
C ASP A 7 4.86 -6.66 4.74
N VAL A 8 4.75 -5.34 4.87
CA VAL A 8 5.12 -4.37 3.84
C VAL A 8 6.11 -3.38 4.44
N THR A 9 7.31 -3.32 3.86
CA THR A 9 8.35 -2.37 4.27
C THR A 9 8.62 -1.40 3.13
N LEU A 10 8.73 -0.10 3.44
CA LEU A 10 9.16 0.92 2.49
C LEU A 10 10.66 1.16 2.63
N ASP A 11 11.33 1.51 1.53
CA ASP A 11 12.78 1.77 1.51
C ASP A 11 13.18 2.95 2.42
N ARG A 12 12.29 3.94 2.57
CA ARG A 12 12.48 5.03 3.53
C ARG A 12 11.87 4.65 4.87
N GLY A 13 12.62 4.93 5.93
CA GLY A 13 12.14 4.78 7.29
C GLY A 13 11.05 5.81 7.64
N MET A 14 10.31 5.53 8.71
CA MET A 14 9.17 6.35 9.19
C MET A 14 9.49 7.83 9.45
N ASN A 15 10.76 8.20 9.58
CA ASN A 15 11.19 9.57 9.88
C ASN A 15 11.53 10.40 8.63
N GLU A 16 11.47 9.81 7.44
CA GLU A 16 11.80 10.47 6.17
C GLU A 16 10.55 10.53 5.29
N PRO A 17 9.73 11.60 5.42
CA PRO A 17 8.51 11.72 4.63
C PRO A 17 8.82 11.82 3.15
N TYR A 18 7.93 11.26 2.33
CA TYR A 18 7.96 11.47 0.89
C TYR A 18 7.36 12.83 0.52
N ILE A 19 7.86 13.42 -0.56
CA ILE A 19 7.31 14.64 -1.17
C ILE A 19 6.74 14.35 -2.57
N GLY A 20 5.96 15.30 -3.09
CA GLY A 20 5.30 15.16 -4.39
C GLY A 20 6.28 14.85 -5.52
N GLY A 21 5.90 13.91 -6.38
CA GLY A 21 6.71 13.48 -7.53
C GLY A 21 7.77 12.42 -7.22
N GLU A 22 8.02 12.09 -5.95
CA GLU A 22 8.99 11.05 -5.59
C GLU A 22 8.49 9.63 -5.91
N VAL A 23 9.44 8.71 -6.04
CA VAL A 23 9.15 7.28 -6.21
C VAL A 23 9.16 6.62 -4.83
N ILE A 24 8.02 6.08 -4.45
CA ILE A 24 7.87 5.16 -3.33
C ILE A 24 8.37 3.79 -3.80
N LYS A 25 9.22 3.18 -3.00
CA LYS A 25 9.70 1.81 -3.19
C LYS A 25 9.48 1.02 -1.92
N GLY A 26 9.15 -0.25 -2.08
CA GLY A 26 8.97 -1.14 -0.95
C GLY A 26 9.04 -2.61 -1.34
N VAL A 27 8.98 -3.44 -0.31
CA VAL A 27 9.02 -4.90 -0.40
C VAL A 27 7.86 -5.46 0.42
N ILE A 28 7.17 -6.44 -0.16
CA ILE A 28 6.20 -7.26 0.52
C ILE A 28 6.88 -8.58 0.86
N ASP A 29 6.94 -8.89 2.15
CA ASP A 29 7.44 -10.18 2.60
C ASP A 29 6.28 -11.10 2.97
N VAL A 30 6.27 -12.31 2.42
CA VAL A 30 5.27 -13.35 2.68
C VAL A 30 5.97 -14.59 3.21
N GLY A 31 5.51 -15.14 4.33
CA GLY A 31 6.04 -16.37 4.93
C GLY A 31 4.97 -17.42 5.11
N CYS A 32 5.25 -18.66 4.72
CA CYS A 32 4.36 -19.80 4.92
C CYS A 32 5.13 -21.08 5.27
N THR A 33 4.67 -21.83 6.28
CA THR A 33 5.25 -23.10 6.73
C THR A 33 4.74 -24.32 5.95
N ARG A 34 4.03 -24.09 4.84
CA ARG A 34 3.54 -25.10 3.90
C ARG A 34 3.10 -24.41 2.62
N GLU A 35 2.91 -25.17 1.56
CA GLU A 35 2.37 -24.64 0.30
C GLU A 35 0.97 -23.99 0.48
N VAL A 36 0.79 -22.82 -0.12
CA VAL A 36 -0.45 -22.04 -0.05
C VAL A 36 -0.90 -21.66 -1.45
N ARG A 37 -2.08 -22.15 -1.86
CA ARG A 37 -2.72 -21.65 -3.08
C ARG A 37 -3.10 -20.19 -2.91
N ILE A 38 -2.61 -19.33 -3.80
CA ILE A 38 -2.91 -17.90 -3.83
C ILE A 38 -3.70 -17.54 -5.10
N GLY A 39 -4.37 -16.38 -5.10
CA GLY A 39 -5.10 -15.88 -6.28
C GLY A 39 -4.36 -14.77 -7.03
N GLY A 40 -3.39 -14.13 -6.37
CA GLY A 40 -2.66 -12.98 -6.86
C GLY A 40 -2.11 -12.15 -5.71
N LEU A 41 -1.29 -11.15 -6.03
CA LEU A 41 -0.72 -10.20 -5.07
C LEU A 41 -0.93 -8.78 -5.62
N LEU A 42 -1.59 -7.93 -4.84
CA LEU A 42 -1.94 -6.57 -5.25
C LEU A 42 -1.46 -5.58 -4.19
N VAL A 43 -0.90 -4.45 -4.64
CA VAL A 43 -0.63 -3.29 -3.78
C VAL A 43 -1.52 -2.16 -4.23
N ARG A 44 -2.24 -1.55 -3.27
CA ARG A 44 -3.01 -0.35 -3.52
C ARG A 44 -2.44 0.80 -2.71
N LEU A 45 -2.00 1.85 -3.38
CA LEU A 45 -1.57 3.09 -2.75
C LEU A 45 -2.70 4.10 -2.85
N THR A 46 -3.22 4.52 -1.69
CA THR A 46 -4.31 5.49 -1.60
C THR A 46 -3.86 6.73 -0.86
N GLY A 47 -4.24 7.88 -1.40
CA GLY A 47 -4.01 9.20 -0.81
C GLY A 47 -5.34 9.92 -0.67
N VAL A 48 -5.74 10.16 0.58
CA VAL A 48 -7.03 10.78 0.92
C VAL A 48 -6.80 11.92 1.89
N ALA A 49 -7.41 13.07 1.61
CA ALA A 49 -7.54 14.17 2.55
C ALA A 49 -9.00 14.34 2.94
N GLU A 50 -9.25 14.35 4.24
CA GLU A 50 -10.57 14.58 4.84
C GLU A 50 -10.48 15.84 5.68
N THR A 51 -11.39 16.77 5.44
CA THR A 51 -11.44 18.07 6.11
C THR A 51 -12.84 18.29 6.67
N GLY A 52 -12.91 18.89 7.86
CA GLY A 52 -14.16 19.27 8.50
C GLY A 52 -14.05 20.61 9.18
N TRP A 53 -15.06 21.45 9.05
CA TRP A 53 -15.10 22.77 9.71
C TRP A 53 -16.52 23.14 10.14
N ARG A 54 -16.63 24.02 11.14
CA ARG A 54 -17.90 24.61 11.57
C ARG A 54 -17.88 26.10 11.32
N ASN A 55 -19.01 26.66 10.93
CA ASN A 55 -19.15 28.10 10.89
C ASN A 55 -19.25 28.62 12.33
N LYS A 56 -18.45 29.63 12.70
CA LYS A 56 -18.52 30.22 14.03
C LYS A 56 -19.90 30.85 14.35
N ASN A 57 -20.63 31.25 13.30
CA ASN A 57 -21.90 31.94 13.39
C ASN A 57 -23.12 31.06 13.05
N SER A 58 -22.95 29.75 12.89
CA SER A 58 -24.07 28.82 12.75
C SER A 58 -23.73 27.43 13.26
N ASP A 59 -24.75 26.66 13.65
CA ASP A 59 -24.57 25.27 14.10
C ASP A 59 -24.28 24.29 12.95
N LEU A 60 -24.02 24.80 11.74
CA LEU A 60 -23.75 23.97 10.57
C LEU A 60 -22.29 23.50 10.57
N SER A 61 -22.12 22.19 10.41
CA SER A 61 -20.84 21.55 10.09
C SER A 61 -20.73 21.27 8.60
N PHE A 62 -19.51 21.39 8.09
CA PHE A 62 -19.15 21.10 6.70
C PHE A 62 -18.02 20.08 6.70
N GLU A 63 -18.04 19.22 5.70
CA GLU A 63 -17.05 18.19 5.49
C GLU A 63 -16.69 18.13 4.00
N SER A 64 -15.44 17.80 3.70
CA SER A 64 -14.96 17.57 2.34
C SER A 64 -13.94 16.44 2.35
N ARG A 65 -14.08 15.54 1.38
CA ARG A 65 -13.17 14.43 1.14
C ARG A 65 -12.60 14.53 -0.27
N HIS A 66 -11.29 14.44 -0.38
CA HIS A 66 -10.56 14.49 -1.64
C HIS A 66 -9.61 13.30 -1.74
N ASN A 67 -9.79 12.46 -2.77
CA ASN A 67 -8.84 11.40 -3.10
C ASN A 67 -7.88 11.97 -4.16
N PHE A 68 -6.59 12.04 -3.84
CA PHE A 68 -5.55 12.55 -4.74
C PHE A 68 -4.66 11.42 -5.29
N MET A 69 -4.76 10.20 -4.76
CA MET A 69 -4.07 9.02 -5.27
C MET A 69 -4.92 7.77 -5.08
N ASP A 70 -5.02 6.94 -6.11
CA ASP A 70 -5.66 5.63 -6.09
C ASP A 70 -4.99 4.70 -7.10
N GLU A 71 -3.76 4.29 -6.80
CA GLU A 71 -2.94 3.46 -7.68
C GLU A 71 -3.02 2.00 -7.27
N LEU A 72 -3.25 1.11 -8.25
CA LEU A 72 -3.27 -0.34 -8.06
C LEU A 72 -2.12 -0.96 -8.86
N ILE A 73 -1.22 -1.63 -8.16
CA ILE A 73 -0.11 -2.38 -8.74
C ILE A 73 -0.43 -3.87 -8.63
N ASP A 74 -0.50 -4.53 -9.78
CA ASP A 74 -0.65 -5.98 -9.85
C ASP A 74 0.73 -6.66 -9.85
N LEU A 75 1.04 -7.36 -8.77
CA LEU A 75 2.27 -8.12 -8.56
C LEU A 75 2.05 -9.63 -8.74
N THR A 76 0.92 -10.03 -9.33
CA THR A 76 0.57 -11.44 -9.54
C THR A 76 1.63 -12.17 -10.35
N THR A 77 2.21 -11.53 -11.36
CA THR A 77 3.33 -12.10 -12.13
C THR A 77 4.61 -12.18 -11.31
N SER A 78 4.88 -11.20 -10.45
CA SER A 78 6.08 -11.19 -9.60
C SER A 78 6.03 -12.23 -8.49
N ILE A 79 4.87 -12.45 -7.86
CA ILE A 79 4.71 -13.52 -6.87
C ILE A 79 4.67 -14.91 -7.52
N ALA A 80 4.35 -15.02 -8.81
CA ALA A 80 4.32 -16.28 -9.54
C ALA A 80 5.69 -16.99 -9.57
N ASP A 81 6.79 -16.24 -9.58
CA ASP A 81 8.16 -16.77 -9.52
C ASP A 81 8.44 -17.53 -8.20
N HIS A 82 7.60 -17.34 -7.18
CA HIS A 82 7.66 -18.00 -5.89
C HIS A 82 6.65 -19.15 -5.76
N CYS A 83 5.90 -19.46 -6.82
CA CYS A 83 4.85 -20.46 -6.84
C CYS A 83 5.24 -21.72 -7.62
N THR A 84 4.46 -22.79 -7.43
CA THR A 84 4.38 -23.92 -8.36
C THR A 84 3.57 -23.55 -9.60
N ASP A 85 3.57 -24.45 -10.60
CA ASP A 85 2.79 -24.32 -11.84
C ASP A 85 1.26 -24.20 -11.60
N GLU A 86 0.76 -24.73 -10.49
CA GLU A 86 -0.65 -24.64 -10.06
C GLU A 86 -0.96 -23.36 -9.26
N PHE A 87 -0.01 -22.42 -9.18
CA PHE A 87 -0.13 -21.16 -8.46
C PHE A 87 -0.26 -21.36 -6.92
N CYS A 88 0.50 -22.33 -6.41
CA CYS A 88 0.71 -22.52 -4.99
C CYS A 88 2.03 -21.88 -4.57
N LEU A 89 1.98 -20.87 -3.70
CA LEU A 89 3.17 -20.29 -3.08
C LEU A 89 3.92 -21.38 -2.30
N LEU A 90 5.22 -21.51 -2.55
CA LEU A 90 6.08 -22.52 -1.95
C LEU A 90 6.23 -22.32 -0.43
N GLU A 91 6.72 -23.34 0.29
CA GLU A 91 7.09 -23.16 1.69
C GLU A 91 8.35 -22.28 1.80
N GLY A 92 8.35 -21.34 2.74
CA GLY A 92 9.49 -20.48 3.03
C GLY A 92 9.11 -19.01 3.18
N ARG A 93 10.08 -18.14 2.90
CA ARG A 93 9.95 -16.68 2.94
C ARG A 93 10.18 -16.12 1.54
N HIS A 94 9.25 -15.29 1.09
CA HIS A 94 9.19 -14.73 -0.25
C HIS A 94 9.15 -13.21 -0.14
N SER A 95 9.87 -12.52 -1.02
CA SER A 95 10.00 -11.06 -0.99
C SER A 95 9.71 -10.52 -2.38
N VAL A 96 8.68 -9.70 -2.51
CA VAL A 96 8.27 -9.09 -3.78
C VAL A 96 8.38 -7.58 -3.70
N SER A 97 9.21 -7.00 -4.56
CA SER A 97 9.40 -5.54 -4.62
C SER A 97 8.28 -4.86 -5.41
N PHE A 98 7.98 -3.61 -5.06
CA PHE A 98 7.09 -2.74 -5.82
C PHE A 98 7.60 -1.30 -5.82
N GLU A 99 7.16 -0.54 -6.81
CA GLU A 99 7.40 0.90 -6.89
C GLU A 99 6.16 1.65 -7.39
N ALA A 100 5.99 2.87 -6.90
CA ALA A 100 4.90 3.76 -7.28
C ALA A 100 5.41 5.20 -7.30
N ARG A 101 4.88 6.03 -8.20
CA ARG A 101 5.21 7.46 -8.21
C ARG A 101 4.12 8.24 -7.49
N LEU A 102 4.51 9.09 -6.54
CA LEU A 102 3.59 10.04 -5.91
C LEU A 102 3.18 11.11 -6.92
N PRO A 103 1.89 11.52 -6.91
CA PRO A 103 1.46 12.72 -7.62
C PRO A 103 2.26 13.95 -7.21
N MET A 104 2.39 14.92 -8.12
CA MET A 104 3.08 16.19 -7.81
C MET A 104 2.29 17.04 -6.81
N ASP A 105 0.97 16.96 -6.87
CA ASP A 105 -0.02 17.69 -6.09
C ASP A 105 -0.46 16.90 -4.83
N VAL A 106 0.50 16.30 -4.15
CA VAL A 106 0.26 15.60 -2.87
C VAL A 106 0.01 16.59 -1.74
N LEU A 107 -0.99 16.30 -0.90
CA LEU A 107 -1.23 17.03 0.34
C LEU A 107 -0.35 16.46 1.46
N SER A 108 0.19 17.33 2.32
CA SER A 108 1.00 16.90 3.46
C SER A 108 0.19 16.01 4.41
N SER A 109 0.82 14.96 4.93
CA SER A 109 0.23 14.13 5.96
C SER A 109 -0.06 14.96 7.21
N VAL A 110 -1.32 14.97 7.63
CA VAL A 110 -1.79 15.63 8.86
C VAL A 110 -2.64 14.64 9.64
N SER A 111 -2.49 14.65 10.96
CA SER A 111 -3.39 13.98 11.88
C SER A 111 -3.84 15.00 12.92
N THR A 112 -5.14 15.08 13.17
CA THR A 112 -5.78 16.03 14.09
C THR A 112 -6.58 15.28 15.14
#